data_AF-A0A1J1H6J5-F1
#
_entry.id   AF-A0A1J1H6J5-F1
#
_cell.length_a   1.000
_cell.length_b   1.000
_cell.length_c   1.000
_cell.angle_alpha   90.00
_cell.angle_beta   90.00
_cell.angle_gamma   90.00
#
_symmetry.space_group_name_H-M   'P 1'
#
loop_
_entity.id
_entity.type
_entity.pdbx_description
1 polymer ?
#
loop_
_entity_poly.entity_id
_entity_poly.type
_entity_poly.pdbx_seq_one_letter_code
_entity_poly.pdbx_strand_id
1 'polypeptide(L)'
;MGFHIQNYIAMMGRSINPKTWRKLWINYKNKQITHLYNDVAEFTNNQIAQVVRVYQYRYWWWANPFGMGLIFYLGYKAWYMIYMNHKQRKIAQVVASAYGQGGQWLNPVPK
;
A
#
# COMPACT_ATOMS: atom_id res chain seq x y z
N MET A 1 -19.78 -2.36 7.35
CA MET A 1 -18.70 -1.36 7.30
C MET A 1 -17.75 -1.70 6.16
N GLY A 2 -17.46 -0.72 5.31
CA GLY A 2 -16.67 -0.81 4.09
C GLY A 2 -15.37 -1.57 4.26
N PHE A 3 -15.15 -2.53 3.36
CA PHE A 3 -14.24 -3.67 3.54
C PHE A 3 -12.91 -3.33 4.24
N HIS A 4 -12.81 -3.75 5.51
CA HIS A 4 -11.60 -3.95 6.32
C HIS A 4 -10.47 -2.88 6.31
N ILE A 5 -10.68 -1.66 5.78
CA ILE A 5 -9.66 -0.59 5.76
C ILE A 5 -9.10 -0.32 7.16
N GLN A 6 -9.96 -0.24 8.18
CA GLN A 6 -9.53 -0.11 9.58
C GLN A 6 -8.68 -1.31 10.05
N ASN A 7 -9.02 -2.53 9.64
CA ASN A 7 -8.24 -3.72 9.99
C ASN A 7 -6.86 -3.69 9.35
N TYR A 8 -6.74 -3.22 8.09
CA TYR A 8 -5.45 -3.03 7.45
C TYR A 8 -4.60 -1.96 8.16
N ILE A 9 -5.20 -0.85 8.59
CA ILE A 9 -4.50 0.16 9.40
C ILE A 9 -4.04 -0.42 10.74
N ALA A 10 -4.89 -1.19 11.42
CA ALA A 10 -4.52 -1.89 12.64
C ALA A 10 -3.42 -2.95 12.41
N MET A 11 -3.43 -3.64 11.26
CA MET A 11 -2.35 -4.55 10.85
C MET A 11 -1.04 -3.78 10.66
N MET A 12 -1.05 -2.62 10.01
CA MET A 12 0.13 -1.77 9.87
C MET A 12 0.65 -1.28 11.23
N GLY A 13 -0.24 -0.85 12.13
CA GLY A 13 0.16 -0.47 13.49
C GLY A 13 0.79 -1.64 14.27
N ARG A 14 0.27 -2.86 14.10
CA ARG A 14 0.86 -4.07 14.69
C ARG A 14 2.18 -4.46 14.02
N SER A 15 2.35 -4.21 12.73
CA SER A 15 3.54 -4.61 11.97
C SER A 15 4.75 -3.75 12.27
N ILE A 16 4.58 -2.52 12.74
CA ILE A 16 5.69 -1.66 13.20
C ILE A 16 6.00 -1.83 14.70
N ASN A 17 5.20 -2.61 15.43
CA ASN A 17 5.37 -2.81 16.87
C ASN A 17 6.45 -3.88 17.17
N PRO A 18 7.53 -3.54 17.88
CA PRO A 18 8.60 -4.48 18.22
C PRO A 18 8.15 -5.72 19.01
N LYS A 19 7.10 -5.60 19.83
CA LYS A 19 6.52 -6.75 20.56
C LYS A 19 5.95 -7.78 19.58
N THR A 20 5.35 -7.32 18.49
CA THR A 20 4.85 -8.19 17.43
C THR A 20 5.99 -8.90 16.71
N TRP A 21 7.12 -8.23 16.50
CA TRP A 21 8.30 -8.84 15.85
C TRP A 21 8.84 -10.02 16.65
N ARG A 22 8.98 -9.85 17.97
CA ARG A 22 9.39 -10.95 18.86
C ARG A 22 8.41 -12.12 18.80
N LYS A 23 7.11 -11.84 18.77
CA LYS A 23 6.08 -12.87 18.65
C LYS A 23 6.18 -13.60 17.30
N LEU A 24 6.36 -12.87 16.20
CA LEU A 24 6.57 -13.44 14.87
C LEU A 24 7.83 -14.31 14.84
N TRP A 25 8.95 -13.82 15.39
CA TRP A 25 10.20 -14.57 15.46
C TRP A 25 10.04 -15.94 16.12
N ILE A 26 9.33 -15.99 17.26
CA ILE A 26 9.04 -17.24 17.97
C ILE A 26 8.10 -18.13 17.13
N ASN A 27 7.04 -17.55 16.56
CA ASN A 27 6.03 -18.29 15.79
C ASN A 27 6.57 -18.90 14.48
N TYR A 28 7.61 -18.31 13.91
CA TYR A 28 8.26 -18.78 12.69
C TYR A 28 9.56 -19.54 12.96
N LYS A 29 9.90 -19.81 14.23
CA LYS A 29 11.02 -20.68 14.58
C LYS A 29 10.78 -22.07 13.98
N ASN A 30 11.70 -22.52 13.13
CA ASN A 30 11.65 -23.79 12.39
C ASN A 30 10.59 -23.86 11.26
N LYS A 31 9.99 -22.74 10.84
CA LYS A 31 9.14 -22.71 9.64
C LYS A 31 9.98 -22.40 8.39
N GLN A 32 9.67 -23.09 7.29
CA GLN A 32 10.20 -22.75 5.96
C GLN A 32 9.52 -21.52 5.37
N ILE A 33 10.22 -20.82 4.48
CA ILE A 33 9.72 -19.65 3.74
C ILE A 33 8.46 -19.98 2.92
N THR A 34 8.36 -21.22 2.42
CA THR A 34 7.19 -21.72 1.69
C THR A 34 5.90 -21.65 2.50
N HIS A 35 5.95 -21.92 3.82
CA HIS A 35 4.79 -21.77 4.69
C HIS A 35 4.34 -20.32 4.79
N LEU A 36 5.27 -19.38 4.93
CA LEU A 36 4.95 -17.95 4.95
C LEU A 36 4.30 -17.50 3.64
N TYR A 37 4.84 -17.95 2.50
CA TYR A 37 4.28 -17.63 1.19
C TYR A 37 2.84 -18.15 1.05
N ASN A 38 2.61 -19.42 1.41
CA ASN A 38 1.29 -20.03 1.35
C ASN A 38 0.29 -19.32 2.28
N ASP A 39 0.69 -19.00 3.51
CA ASP A 39 -0.14 -18.28 4.48
C ASP A 39 -0.57 -16.89 3.94
N VAL A 40 0.34 -16.17 3.30
CA VAL A 40 0.06 -14.85 2.70
C VAL A 40 -0.82 -14.97 1.46
N ALA A 41 -0.59 -15.98 0.62
CA ALA A 41 -1.39 -16.24 -0.55
C ALA A 41 -2.84 -16.61 -0.17
N GLU A 42 -3.01 -17.49 0.81
CA GLU A 42 -4.31 -17.87 1.34
C GLU A 42 -5.04 -16.69 1.97
N PHE A 43 -4.34 -15.89 2.80
CA PHE A 43 -4.90 -14.67 3.38
C PHE A 43 -5.43 -13.73 2.29
N THR A 44 -4.63 -13.50 1.24
CA THR A 44 -4.98 -12.62 0.11
C THR A 44 -6.18 -13.16 -0.66
N ASN A 45 -6.17 -14.46 -0.97
CA ASN A 45 -7.27 -15.13 -1.65
C ASN A 45 -8.58 -15.01 -0.87
N ASN A 46 -8.53 -15.20 0.45
CA ASN A 46 -9.70 -15.08 1.32
C ASN A 46 -10.29 -13.66 1.31
N GLN A 47 -9.46 -12.62 1.25
CA GLN A 47 -9.97 -11.24 1.12
C GLN A 47 -10.65 -11.01 -0.23
N ILE A 48 -10.05 -11.47 -1.34
CA ILE A 48 -10.62 -11.33 -2.68
C ILE A 48 -11.91 -12.13 -2.82
N ALA A 49 -11.92 -13.38 -2.36
CA ALA A 49 -13.08 -14.26 -2.41
C ALA A 49 -14.28 -13.70 -1.64
N GLN A 50 -14.04 -13.12 -0.45
CA GLN A 50 -15.08 -12.43 0.32
C GLN A 50 -15.68 -11.26 -0.46
N VAL A 51 -14.83 -10.43 -1.08
CA VAL A 51 -15.29 -9.30 -1.88
C VAL A 51 -16.16 -9.78 -3.04
N VAL A 52 -15.68 -10.73 -3.84
CA VAL A 52 -16.41 -11.27 -5.00
C VAL A 52 -17.76 -11.85 -4.58
N ARG A 53 -17.79 -12.64 -3.49
CA ARG A 53 -19.01 -13.28 -3.03
C ARG A 53 -20.02 -12.27 -2.49
N VAL A 54 -19.58 -11.36 -1.62
CA VAL A 54 -20.45 -10.40 -0.93
C VAL A 54 -20.98 -9.33 -1.89
N TYR A 55 -20.23 -8.99 -2.94
CA TYR A 55 -20.67 -8.01 -3.95
C TYR A 55 -21.96 -8.42 -4.67
N GLN A 56 -22.26 -9.71 -4.74
CA GLN A 56 -23.45 -10.22 -5.43
C GLN A 56 -24.77 -9.92 -4.69
N TYR A 57 -24.73 -9.71 -3.36
CA TYR A 57 -25.97 -9.63 -2.56
C TYR A 57 -25.92 -8.58 -1.44
N ARG A 58 -24.84 -7.80 -1.31
CA ARG A 58 -24.70 -6.80 -0.24
C ARG A 58 -24.01 -5.54 -0.74
N TYR A 59 -24.53 -4.40 -0.30
CA TYR A 59 -23.92 -3.10 -0.49
C TYR A 59 -23.18 -2.62 0.76
N TRP A 60 -22.02 -2.01 0.58
CA TRP A 60 -21.29 -1.31 1.65
C TRP A 60 -21.76 0.14 1.77
N TRP A 61 -21.41 0.80 2.88
CA TRP A 61 -21.78 2.21 3.11
C TRP A 61 -21.23 3.17 2.06
N TRP A 62 -20.14 2.79 1.36
CA TRP A 62 -19.53 3.57 0.28
C TRP A 62 -20.03 3.18 -1.11
N ALA A 63 -21.06 2.33 -1.22
CA ALA A 63 -21.63 1.94 -2.50
C ALA A 63 -22.03 3.17 -3.32
N ASN A 64 -21.63 3.17 -4.59
CA ASN A 64 -21.77 4.30 -5.50
C ASN A 64 -21.95 3.77 -6.94
N PRO A 65 -22.37 4.60 -7.92
CA PRO A 65 -22.60 4.18 -9.30
C PRO A 65 -21.37 3.61 -10.02
N PHE A 66 -20.16 3.94 -9.56
CA PHE A 66 -18.89 3.42 -10.08
C PHE A 66 -18.41 2.16 -9.34
N GLY A 67 -19.22 1.64 -8.42
CA GLY A 67 -18.97 0.42 -7.66
C GLY A 67 -17.64 0.45 -6.90
N MET A 68 -16.87 -0.63 -7.04
CA MET A 68 -15.54 -0.76 -6.44
C MET A 68 -14.46 0.07 -7.15
N GLY A 69 -14.70 0.52 -8.38
CA GLY A 69 -13.72 1.30 -9.15
C GLY A 69 -13.29 2.56 -8.41
N LEU A 70 -14.25 3.25 -7.77
CA LEU A 70 -13.96 4.44 -6.97
C LEU A 70 -13.06 4.12 -5.76
N ILE A 71 -13.27 2.98 -5.09
CA ILE A 71 -12.47 2.58 -3.93
C ILE A 71 -11.03 2.23 -4.34
N PHE A 72 -10.84 1.50 -5.45
CA PHE A 72 -9.51 1.23 -5.98
C PHE A 72 -8.79 2.50 -6.43
N TYR A 73 -9.50 3.42 -7.09
CA TYR A 73 -8.96 4.72 -7.47
C TYR A 73 -8.51 5.53 -6.24
N LEU A 74 -9.34 5.60 -5.19
CA LEU A 74 -8.98 6.29 -3.95
C LEU A 74 -7.78 5.64 -3.25
N GLY A 75 -7.70 4.31 -3.24
CA GLY A 75 -6.53 3.58 -2.73
C GLY A 75 -5.25 3.93 -3.49
N TYR A 76 -5.30 3.89 -4.82
CA TYR A 76 -4.18 4.32 -5.67
C TYR A 76 -3.80 5.79 -5.43
N LYS A 77 -4.79 6.68 -5.39
CA LYS A 77 -4.56 8.12 -5.20
C LYS A 77 -3.94 8.42 -3.83
N ALA A 78 -4.40 7.74 -2.78
CA ALA A 78 -3.82 7.84 -1.45
C ALA A 78 -2.36 7.39 -1.44
N TRP A 79 -2.04 6.23 -2.02
CA TRP A 79 -0.66 5.77 -2.17
C TRP A 79 0.22 6.77 -2.92
N TYR A 80 -0.28 7.30 -4.04
CA TYR A 80 0.45 8.28 -4.86
C TYR A 80 0.77 9.54 -4.05
N MET A 81 -0.22 10.09 -3.33
CA MET A 81 -0.02 11.32 -2.55
C MET A 81 0.88 11.12 -1.33
N ILE A 82 0.80 9.97 -0.66
CA ILE A 82 1.60 9.68 0.54
C ILE A 82 3.05 9.38 0.17
N TYR A 83 3.25 8.51 -0.83
CA TYR A 83 4.59 8.01 -1.16
C TYR A 83 5.22 8.76 -2.33
N MET A 84 4.55 8.78 -3.48
CA MET A 84 5.16 9.24 -4.73
C MET A 84 5.37 10.76 -4.75
N ASN A 85 4.37 11.52 -4.29
CA ASN A 85 4.46 12.96 -4.18
C ASN A 85 5.53 13.38 -3.14
N HIS A 86 5.59 12.68 -1.99
CA HIS A 86 6.64 12.91 -1.00
C HIS A 86 8.04 12.65 -1.57
N LYS A 87 8.19 11.58 -2.35
CA LYS A 87 9.44 11.27 -3.08
C LYS A 87 9.80 12.38 -4.07
N GLN A 88 8.83 12.86 -4.88
CA GLN A 88 9.05 13.95 -5.83
C GLN A 88 9.50 15.24 -5.15
N ARG A 89 8.93 15.59 -3.99
CA ARG A 89 9.34 16.77 -3.20
C ARG A 89 10.79 16.67 -2.72
N LYS A 90 11.19 15.51 -2.21
CA LYS A 90 12.59 15.28 -1.81
C LYS A 90 13.55 15.40 -3.01
N ILE A 91 13.18 14.81 -4.14
CA ILE A 91 13.99 14.90 -5.37
C ILE A 91 14.10 16.34 -5.83
N ALA A 92 13.00 17.11 -5.82
CA ALA A 92 13.03 18.52 -6.20
C ALA A 92 14.00 19.33 -5.32
N GLN A 93 14.02 19.11 -4.00
CA GLN A 93 14.98 19.75 -3.11
C GLN A 93 16.43 19.35 -3.42
N VAL A 94 16.67 18.06 -3.65
CA VAL A 94 18.01 17.54 -4.01
C VAL A 94 18.49 18.19 -5.32
N VAL A 95 17.66 18.17 -6.36
CA VAL A 95 18.01 18.74 -7.66
C VAL A 95 18.24 20.24 -7.56
N ALA A 96 17.36 20.97 -6.86
CA ALA A 96 17.52 22.40 -6.64
C ALA A 96 18.84 22.73 -5.92
N SER A 97 19.22 21.92 -4.92
CA SER A 97 20.46 22.12 -4.17
C SER A 97 21.73 21.77 -4.97
N ALA A 98 21.66 20.82 -5.89
CA ALA A 98 22.82 20.33 -6.63
C ALA A 98 23.04 21.05 -7.97
N TYR A 99 21.95 21.35 -8.68
CA TYR A 99 22.00 21.82 -10.08
C TYR A 99 21.11 23.06 -10.33
N GLY A 100 20.50 23.63 -9.29
CA GLY A 100 19.48 24.68 -9.43
C GLY A 100 18.10 24.12 -9.78
N GLN A 101 17.06 24.92 -9.53
CA GLN A 101 15.68 24.51 -9.82
C GLN A 101 15.50 24.26 -11.32
N GLY A 102 15.07 23.05 -11.70
CA GLY A 102 14.97 22.66 -13.11
C GLY A 102 16.31 22.25 -13.73
N GLY A 103 17.38 22.13 -12.94
CA GLY A 103 18.72 21.75 -13.38
C GLY A 103 18.77 20.41 -14.13
N GLN A 104 17.88 19.48 -13.78
CA GLN A 104 17.72 18.20 -14.47
C GLN A 104 17.16 18.31 -15.90
N TRP A 105 16.65 19.47 -16.28
CA TRP A 105 16.08 19.76 -17.59
C TRP A 105 16.87 20.84 -18.36
N LEU A 106 18.11 21.15 -17.91
CA LEU A 106 18.98 22.04 -18.67
C LEU A 106 19.38 21.40 -20.00
N ASN A 107 19.49 22.24 -21.03
CA ASN A 107 20.01 21.81 -22.33
C ASN A 107 21.48 21.36 -22.20
N PRO A 108 21.94 20.44 -23.06
CA PRO A 108 23.35 20.07 -23.11
C PRO A 108 24.22 21.29 -23.43
N VAL A 109 25.46 21.28 -22.95
CA VAL A 109 26.43 22.34 -23.22
C VAL A 109 26.68 22.42 -24.74
N PRO A 110 26.53 23.60 -25.37
CA PRO A 110 26.83 23.78 -26.80
C PRO A 110 28.29 23.41 -27.12
N LYS A 111 28.52 22.81 -28.28
CA LYS A 111 29.86 22.49 -28.78
C LYS A 111 30.47 23.64 -29.56
#